data_AF-A0A7V2QX84-F1
#
_entry.id   AF-A0A7V2QX84-F1
#
_cell.length_a   1.000
_cell.length_b   1.000
_cell.length_c   1.000
_cell.angle_alpha   90.00
_cell.angle_beta   90.00
_cell.angle_gamma   90.00
#
_symmetry.space_group_name_H-M   'P 1'
#
loop_
_entity.id
_entity.type
_entity.pdbx_description
1 polymer ?
#
loop_
_entity_poly.entity_id
_entity_poly.type
_entity_poly.pdbx_seq_one_letter_code
_entity_poly.pdbx_strand_id
1 'polypeptide(L)'
;MSIGKLYRLSDDQFVAYVNYRLFHHDVATNWWGELTLIDNVHLNEDDRFMIELEDKRKSQCHLKKRVNRAVSGFPVRWIYHITGTSQIE
;
A
#
# COMPACT_ATOMS: atom_id res chain seq x y z
N MET A 1 -0.01 8.62 -10.89
CA MET A 1 -0.49 7.59 -9.95
C MET A 1 -0.24 6.27 -10.64
N SER A 2 0.63 5.44 -10.06
CA SER A 2 0.93 4.12 -10.63
C SER A 2 -0.01 3.10 -10.01
N ILE A 3 -0.40 2.10 -10.81
CA ILE A 3 -1.28 1.01 -10.37
C ILE A 3 -0.40 -0.21 -10.09
N GLY A 4 -0.50 -0.72 -8.87
CA GLY A 4 0.13 -1.94 -8.44
C GLY A 4 -0.89 -3.00 -8.07
N LYS A 5 -0.38 -4.15 -7.65
CA LYS A 5 -1.16 -5.22 -7.05
C LYS A 5 -0.74 -5.42 -5.61
N LEU A 6 -1.72 -5.73 -4.77
CA LEU A 6 -1.50 -6.07 -3.38
C LEU A 6 -1.73 -7.56 -3.18
N TYR A 7 -0.78 -8.21 -2.53
CA TYR A 7 -0.85 -9.59 -2.12
C TYR A 7 -0.73 -9.68 -0.60
N ARG A 8 -1.37 -10.65 0.01
CA ARG A 8 -1.20 -10.94 1.43
C ARG A 8 0.05 -11.81 1.60
N LEU A 9 0.93 -11.46 2.54
CA LEU A 9 2.22 -12.14 2.69
C LEU A 9 2.09 -13.56 3.26
N SER A 10 1.00 -13.87 4.00
CA SER A 10 0.81 -15.17 4.64
C SER A 10 0.62 -16.32 3.66
N ASP A 11 -0.05 -16.06 2.54
CA ASP A 11 -0.53 -17.05 1.57
C ASP A 11 -0.27 -16.65 0.11
N ASP A 12 0.42 -15.53 -0.12
CA ASP A 12 0.65 -14.91 -1.44
C ASP A 12 -0.65 -14.69 -2.24
N GLN A 13 -1.78 -14.58 -1.53
CA GLN A 13 -3.08 -14.42 -2.16
C GLN A 13 -3.22 -13.00 -2.69
N PHE A 14 -3.66 -12.87 -3.94
CA PHE A 14 -4.03 -11.59 -4.53
C PHE A 14 -5.20 -10.99 -3.76
N VAL A 15 -5.03 -9.76 -3.27
CA VAL A 15 -6.02 -9.06 -2.46
C VAL A 15 -6.81 -8.07 -3.31
N ALA A 16 -6.12 -7.12 -3.96
CA ALA A 16 -6.74 -6.06 -4.74
C ALA A 16 -5.74 -5.34 -5.63
N TYR A 17 -6.26 -4.59 -6.60
CA TYR A 17 -5.48 -3.55 -7.27
C TYR A 17 -5.40 -2.30 -6.41
N VAL A 18 -4.25 -1.64 -6.45
CA VAL A 18 -3.94 -0.50 -5.58
C VAL A 18 -3.33 0.64 -6.37
N ASN A 19 -3.78 1.86 -6.09
CA ASN A 19 -3.06 3.06 -6.49
C ASN A 19 -2.00 3.36 -5.44
N TYR A 20 -0.75 3.47 -5.85
CA TYR A 20 0.33 3.79 -4.92
C TYR A 20 1.09 5.05 -5.34
N ARG A 21 1.71 5.67 -4.34
CA ARG A 21 2.66 6.77 -4.48
C ARG A 21 3.80 6.51 -3.51
N LEU A 22 4.97 6.14 -4.05
CA LEU A 22 6.18 5.97 -3.27
C LEU A 22 6.86 7.32 -3.05
N PHE A 23 7.34 7.53 -1.83
CA PHE A 23 8.22 8.60 -1.44
C PHE A 23 9.57 7.97 -1.06
N HIS A 24 10.59 8.27 -1.86
CA HIS A 24 11.96 7.93 -1.52
C HIS A 24 12.53 9.04 -0.64
N HIS A 25 13.15 8.65 0.47
CA HIS A 25 14.00 9.55 1.24
C HIS A 25 15.44 9.22 0.86
N ASP A 26 16.20 10.20 0.35
CA ASP A 26 17.57 10.01 -0.19
C ASP A 26 18.59 9.45 0.82
N VAL A 27 18.19 9.25 2.08
CA VAL A 27 19.08 8.97 3.22
C VAL A 27 18.75 7.62 3.88
N ALA A 28 17.66 6.94 3.52
CA ALA A 28 17.26 5.70 4.19
C ALA A 28 16.86 4.62 3.20
N THR A 29 17.38 3.42 3.43
CA THR A 29 17.00 2.12 2.84
C THR A 29 15.51 1.78 2.98
N ASN A 30 14.76 2.61 3.72
CA ASN A 30 13.36 2.45 4.03
C ASN A 30 12.54 3.40 3.14
N TRP A 31 11.93 2.84 2.11
CA TRP A 31 10.94 3.53 1.31
C TRP A 31 9.60 3.56 2.05
N TRP A 32 8.83 4.61 1.86
CA TRP A 32 7.47 4.72 2.38
C TRP A 32 6.57 5.36 1.33
N GLY A 33 5.27 5.38 1.55
CA GLY A 33 4.35 5.84 0.54
C GLY A 33 2.93 6.01 1.03
N GLU A 34 2.07 6.34 0.09
CA GLU A 34 0.63 6.28 0.25
C GLU A 34 0.07 5.25 -0.73
N LEU A 35 -0.92 4.50 -0.25
CA LEU A 35 -1.64 3.50 -1.02
C LEU A 35 -3.14 3.69 -0.84
N THR A 36 -3.88 3.62 -1.93
CA THR A 36 -5.34 3.63 -1.94
C THR A 36 -5.82 2.39 -2.67
N LEU A 37 -6.70 1.63 -2.03
CA LEU A 37 -7.32 0.48 -2.69
C LEU A 37 -8.26 0.97 -3.80
N ILE A 38 -8.20 0.34 -4.96
CA ILE A 38 -9.14 0.59 -6.06
C ILE A 38 -10.49 -0.02 -5.70
N ASP A 39 -10.46 -1.25 -5.20
CA ASP A 39 -11.62 -1.98 -4.72
C ASP A 39 -11.80 -1.76 -3.21
N ASN A 40 -13.05 -1.67 -2.75
CA ASN A 40 -13.34 -1.48 -1.33
C ASN A 40 -13.20 -2.80 -0.55
N VAL A 41 -11.96 -3.28 -0.41
CA VAL A 41 -11.62 -4.52 0.30
C VAL A 41 -11.26 -4.22 1.75
N HIS A 42 -11.74 -5.06 2.67
CA HIS A 42 -11.38 -4.97 4.06
C HIS A 42 -9.97 -5.56 4.26
N LEU A 43 -9.03 -4.72 4.70
CA LEU A 43 -7.69 -5.13 5.09
C LEU A 43 -7.59 -5.19 6.61
N ASN A 44 -6.94 -6.22 7.12
CA ASN A 44 -6.59 -6.29 8.54
C ASN A 44 -5.27 -5.53 8.76
N GLU A 45 -5.22 -4.66 9.78
CA GLU A 45 -4.05 -3.79 10.01
C GLU A 45 -2.84 -4.56 10.58
N ASP A 46 -3.07 -5.73 11.19
CA ASP A 46 -2.01 -6.60 11.71
C ASP A 46 -1.38 -7.50 10.62
N ASP A 47 -1.95 -7.53 9.41
CA ASP A 47 -1.44 -8.34 8.32
C ASP A 47 -0.21 -7.69 7.67
N ARG A 48 0.74 -8.54 7.24
CA ARG A 48 1.82 -8.13 6.35
C ARG A 48 1.40 -8.31 4.90
N PHE A 49 1.78 -7.35 4.06
CA PHE A 49 1.42 -7.35 2.66
C PHE A 49 2.66 -7.30 1.77
N MET A 50 2.48 -7.70 0.52
CA MET A 50 3.47 -7.56 -0.53
C MET A 50 2.86 -6.72 -1.65
N ILE A 51 3.54 -5.64 -2.02
CA ILE A 51 3.15 -4.80 -3.14
C ILE A 51 3.96 -5.21 -4.37
N GLU A 52 3.27 -5.41 -5.49
CA GLU A 52 3.87 -5.55 -6.82
C GLU A 52 3.67 -4.22 -7.54
N LEU A 53 4.78 -3.58 -7.90
CA LEU A 53 4.82 -2.33 -8.64
C LEU A 53 4.57 -2.58 -10.13
N GLU A 54 4.32 -1.50 -10.89
CA GLU A 54 4.05 -1.58 -12.33
C GLU A 54 5.20 -2.20 -13.15
N ASP A 55 6.44 -2.09 -12.65
CA ASP A 55 7.65 -2.68 -13.23
C ASP A 55 7.88 -4.14 -12.82
N LYS A 56 6.89 -4.77 -12.18
CA LYS A 56 6.92 -6.14 -11.64
C LYS A 56 7.87 -6.35 -10.45
N ARG A 57 8.48 -5.29 -9.91
CA ARG A 57 9.24 -5.40 -8.67
C ARG A 57 8.31 -5.63 -7.50
N LYS A 58 8.75 -6.45 -6.57
CA LYS A 58 7.98 -6.82 -5.39
C LYS A 58 8.68 -6.36 -4.13
N SER A 59 7.90 -5.91 -3.17
CA SER A 59 8.47 -5.51 -1.88
C SER A 59 7.49 -5.78 -0.76
N GLN A 60 8.03 -6.21 0.38
CA GLN A 60 7.24 -6.43 1.58
C GLN A 60 6.95 -5.09 2.24
N CYS A 61 5.71 -4.89 2.65
CA CYS A 61 5.29 -3.66 3.27
C CYS A 61 4.25 -3.88 4.37
N HIS A 62 4.23 -2.91 5.28
CA HIS A 62 3.22 -2.79 6.30
C HIS A 62 2.24 -1.68 5.91
N LEU A 63 0.94 -1.95 6.04
CA LEU A 63 -0.12 -0.99 5.74
C LEU A 63 -0.69 -0.46 7.04
N LYS A 64 -0.59 0.86 7.25
CA LYS A 64 -1.24 1.53 8.36
C LYS A 64 -2.36 2.42 7.84
N LYS A 65 -3.60 2.12 8.20
CA LYS A 65 -4.76 2.90 7.77
C LYS A 65 -4.62 4.34 8.28
N ARG A 66 -4.67 5.31 7.36
CA ARG A 66 -4.91 6.71 7.68
C ARG A 66 -6.39 6.99 7.45
N VAL A 67 -7.13 7.11 8.54
CA VAL A 67 -8.52 7.55 8.49
C VAL A 67 -8.51 9.00 8.02
N ASN A 68 -9.06 9.26 6.84
CA ASN A 68 -9.41 10.63 6.46
C ASN A 68 -10.46 11.12 7.45
N ARG A 69 -10.11 12.14 8.23
CA ARG A 69 -11.10 12.94 8.96
C ARG A 69 -12.08 13.45 7.91
N ALA A 70 -13.33 13.01 7.98
CA ALA A 70 -14.35 13.28 6.98
C ALA A 70 -14.32 14.76 6.55
N VAL A 71 -13.92 15.01 5.30
CA VAL A 71 -14.14 16.30 4.67
C VAL A 71 -15.49 16.18 4.00
N SER A 72 -16.47 16.89 4.56
CA SER A 72 -17.86 16.96 4.10
C SER A 72 -17.95 16.96 2.57
N GLY A 73 -18.48 15.89 1.96
CA GLY A 73 -18.89 15.87 0.55
C GLY A 73 -18.26 14.80 -0.36
N PHE A 74 -17.22 14.08 0.07
CA PHE A 74 -16.59 13.02 -0.74
C PHE A 74 -16.73 11.63 -0.10
N PRO A 75 -16.98 10.56 -0.90
CA PRO A 75 -17.01 9.20 -0.39
C PRO A 75 -15.66 8.87 0.25
N VAL A 76 -15.71 8.27 1.43
CA VAL A 76 -14.54 8.00 2.27
C VAL A 76 -13.61 7.03 1.54
N ARG A 77 -12.55 7.53 0.90
CA ARG A 77 -11.48 6.69 0.36
C ARG A 77 -10.47 6.41 1.47
N TRP A 78 -10.22 5.13 1.69
CA TRP A 78 -9.28 4.67 2.71
C TRP A 78 -7.88 4.84 2.14
N ILE A 79 -7.13 5.77 2.70
CA ILE A 79 -5.72 5.98 2.37
C ILE A 79 -4.91 5.20 3.41
N TYR A 80 -3.97 4.41 2.96
CA TYR A 80 -3.06 3.64 3.78
C TYR A 80 -1.68 4.27 3.65
N HIS A 81 -1.01 4.46 4.78
CA HIS A 81 0.40 4.75 4.81
C HIS A 81 1.16 3.44 4.67
N ILE A 82 2.03 3.35 3.68
CA ILE A 82 2.81 2.14 3.41
C ILE A 82 4.25 2.36 3.83
N THR A 83 4.82 1.37 4.50
CA THR A 83 6.22 1.39 4.90
C THR A 83 6.86 0.11 4.41
N GLY A 84 7.91 0.25 3.61
CA GLY A 84 8.71 -0.87 3.13
C GLY A 84 9.51 -1.48 4.25
N THR A 85 9.41 -2.80 4.41
CA THR A 85 10.28 -3.57 5.32
C THR A 85 11.45 -4.23 4.59
N SER A 86 11.40 -4.29 3.25
CA SER A 86 12.46 -4.80 2.40
C SER A 86 12.84 -3.78 1.32
N GLN A 87 14.00 -3.98 0.67
CA GLN A 87 14.28 -3.25 -0.56
C GLN A 87 13.24 -3.60 -1.65
N ILE A 88 13.09 -2.71 -2.61
CA ILE A 88 12.27 -2.95 -3.80
C ILE A 88 13.18 -3.67 -4.79
N GLU A 89 13.01 -4.99 -4.88
CA GLU A 89 13.77 -5.88 -5.78
C GLU A 89 12.94 -6.28 -7.01
#